data_AF-A0A260W140-F1
#
_entry.id   AF-A0A260W140-F1
#
_cell.length_a   1.000
_cell.length_b   1.000
_cell.length_c   1.000
_cell.angle_alpha   90.00
_cell.angle_beta   90.00
_cell.angle_gamma   90.00
#
_symmetry.space_group_name_H-M   'P 1'
#
loop_
_entity.id
_entity.type
_entity.pdbx_description
1 polymer ?
#
loop_
_entity_poly.entity_id
_entity_poly.type
_entity_poly.pdbx_seq_one_letter_code
_entity_poly.pdbx_strand_id
1 'polypeptide(L)'
;MAGLGFALMSAAIVLNVIFAVKVRNVNAGQPLPLLTGKYSTKPTLRVTSFRAVGAAAAMLGAANVVQALWNGPLGYGALIAGAAAAAAVIVPRLAVAAQHNIAINRRAASN
;
A
#
# COMPACT_ATOMS: atom_id res chain seq x y z
N MET A 1 12.44 -16.19 -12.93
CA MET A 1 11.23 -16.10 -12.09
C MET A 1 11.30 -14.94 -11.09
N ALA A 2 12.37 -14.80 -10.28
CA ALA A 2 12.49 -13.71 -9.29
C ALA A 2 12.31 -12.28 -9.87
N GLY A 3 12.88 -11.99 -11.05
CA GLY A 3 12.75 -10.67 -11.69
C GLY A 3 11.31 -10.23 -11.99
N LEU A 4 10.45 -11.16 -12.40
CA LEU A 4 9.01 -10.91 -12.58
C LEU A 4 8.33 -10.62 -11.22
N GLY A 5 8.73 -11.35 -10.17
CA GLY A 5 8.26 -11.11 -8.81
C GLY A 5 8.56 -9.70 -8.30
N PHE A 6 9.80 -9.23 -8.50
CA PHE A 6 10.19 -7.86 -8.14
C PHE A 6 9.47 -6.79 -8.95
N ALA A 7 9.26 -7.02 -10.25
CA ALA A 7 8.49 -6.10 -11.10
C ALA A 7 7.03 -5.97 -10.61
N LEU A 8 6.39 -7.09 -10.28
CA LEU A 8 5.02 -7.10 -9.74
C LEU A 8 4.93 -6.41 -8.37
N MET A 9 5.89 -6.64 -7.48
CA MET A 9 5.94 -5.94 -6.19
C MET A 9 6.14 -4.43 -6.36
N SER A 10 7.00 -4.01 -7.28
CA SER A 10 7.23 -2.59 -7.58
C SER A 10 5.96 -1.94 -8.14
N ALA A 11 5.28 -2.61 -9.08
CA ALA A 11 4.01 -2.15 -9.63
C ALA A 11 2.92 -2.04 -8.54
N ALA A 12 2.86 -3.01 -7.63
CA ALA A 12 1.94 -3.00 -6.50
C ALA A 12 2.16 -1.77 -5.60
N ILE A 13 3.42 -1.46 -5.27
CA ILE A 13 3.77 -0.29 -4.47
C ILE A 13 3.30 0.99 -5.18
N VAL A 14 3.63 1.15 -6.46
CA VAL A 14 3.26 2.34 -7.25
C VAL A 14 1.74 2.52 -7.29
N LEU A 15 0.98 1.45 -7.55
CA LEU A 15 -0.49 1.51 -7.58
C LEU A 15 -1.08 1.89 -6.22
N ASN A 16 -0.52 1.38 -5.12
CA ASN A 16 -0.96 1.75 -3.77
C ASN A 16 -0.57 3.18 -3.39
N VAL A 17 0.57 3.69 -3.86
CA VAL A 17 0.94 5.11 -3.74
C VAL A 17 -0.05 5.99 -4.49
N ILE A 18 -0.37 5.65 -5.75
CA ILE A 18 -1.33 6.42 -6.57
C ILE A 18 -2.70 6.46 -5.89
N PHE A 19 -3.18 5.32 -5.38
CA PHE A 19 -4.39 5.25 -4.57
C PHE A 19 -4.32 6.22 -3.37
N ALA A 20 -3.26 6.13 -2.57
CA ALA A 20 -3.12 6.95 -1.36
C ALA A 20 -3.07 8.46 -1.67
N VAL A 21 -2.37 8.85 -2.74
CA VAL A 21 -2.30 10.25 -3.20
C VAL A 21 -3.67 10.74 -3.69
N LYS A 22 -4.41 9.93 -4.45
CA LYS A 22 -5.76 10.31 -4.88
C LYS A 22 -6.70 10.46 -3.70
N VAL A 23 -6.66 9.55 -2.74
CA VAL A 23 -7.46 9.63 -1.51
C VAL A 23 -7.11 10.87 -0.69
N ARG A 24 -5.81 11.21 -0.58
CA ARG A 24 -5.34 12.46 0.03
C ARG A 24 -5.96 13.69 -0.64
N ASN A 25 -5.97 13.75 -1.96
CA ASN A 25 -6.53 14.90 -2.67
C ASN A 25 -8.04 15.03 -2.48
N VAL A 26 -8.77 13.91 -2.43
CA VAL A 26 -10.22 13.91 -2.18
C VAL A 26 -10.57 14.28 -0.73
N ASN A 27 -9.68 14.06 0.23
CA ASN A 27 -9.87 14.41 1.64
C ASN A 27 -9.04 15.63 2.06
N ALA A 28 -8.69 16.52 1.11
CA ALA A 28 -7.89 17.69 1.40
C ALA A 28 -8.59 18.57 2.47
N GLY A 29 -7.90 18.81 3.59
CA GLY A 29 -8.43 19.59 4.72
C GLY A 29 -8.97 18.76 5.88
N GLN A 30 -9.00 17.42 5.76
CA GLN A 30 -9.36 16.53 6.87
C GLN A 30 -8.27 15.47 7.10
N PRO A 31 -8.04 15.05 8.36
CA PRO A 31 -7.05 14.04 8.66
C PRO A 31 -7.41 12.71 7.99
N LEU A 32 -6.41 12.06 7.41
CA LEU A 32 -6.57 10.72 6.84
C LEU A 32 -6.41 9.67 7.94
N PRO A 33 -7.23 8.62 7.92
CA PRO A 33 -7.13 7.59 8.93
C PRO A 33 -5.93 6.68 8.65
N LEU A 34 -5.03 6.60 9.63
CA LEU A 34 -3.82 5.77 9.56
C LEU A 34 -4.15 4.27 9.64
N LEU A 35 -5.03 3.91 10.58
CA LEU A 35 -5.41 2.51 10.84
C LEU A 35 -6.89 2.24 10.58
N THR A 36 -7.75 3.24 10.81
CA THR A 36 -9.19 3.08 10.64
C THR A 36 -9.60 3.24 9.16
N GLY A 37 -10.59 2.48 8.71
CA GLY A 37 -11.05 2.50 7.31
C GLY A 37 -11.97 3.68 6.97
N LYS A 38 -12.24 4.57 7.94
CA LYS A 38 -13.28 5.60 7.83
C LYS A 38 -12.70 6.87 7.23
N TYR A 39 -12.80 6.99 5.90
CA TYR A 39 -12.56 8.24 5.20
C TYR A 39 -13.77 9.15 5.36
N SER A 40 -13.54 10.45 5.47
CA SER A 40 -14.62 11.44 5.50
C SER A 40 -15.36 11.50 4.16
N THR A 41 -14.60 11.47 3.07
CA THR A 41 -15.14 11.36 1.71
C THR A 41 -14.79 9.99 1.13
N LYS A 42 -15.82 9.26 0.69
CA LYS A 42 -15.66 7.92 0.08
C LYS A 42 -14.89 8.03 -1.25
N PRO A 43 -13.82 7.22 -1.45
CA PRO A 43 -13.13 7.16 -2.74
C PRO A 43 -14.04 6.61 -3.84
N THR A 44 -13.83 7.07 -5.08
CA THR A 44 -14.55 6.52 -6.23
C THR A 44 -14.15 5.08 -6.53
N LEU A 45 -15.03 4.30 -7.16
CA LEU A 45 -14.78 2.90 -7.56
C LEU A 45 -13.46 2.73 -8.34
N ARG A 46 -13.16 3.67 -9.24
CA ARG A 46 -11.93 3.68 -10.04
C ARG A 46 -10.66 3.91 -9.19
N VAL A 47 -10.78 4.61 -8.06
CA VAL A 47 -9.65 4.78 -7.14
C VAL A 47 -9.45 3.50 -6.34
N THR A 48 -10.54 2.94 -5.81
CA THR A 48 -10.52 1.67 -5.06
C THR A 48 -9.98 0.49 -5.89
N SER A 49 -10.22 0.46 -7.21
CA SER A 49 -9.68 -0.59 -8.08
C SER A 49 -8.15 -0.61 -8.14
N PHE A 50 -7.47 0.54 -8.04
CA PHE A 50 -6.00 0.57 -7.98
C PHE A 50 -5.46 -0.15 -6.76
N ARG A 51 -6.16 -0.05 -5.62
CA ARG A 51 -5.79 -0.77 -4.40
C ARG A 51 -5.99 -2.28 -4.55
N ALA A 52 -7.11 -2.70 -5.15
CA ALA A 52 -7.39 -4.12 -5.38
C ALA A 52 -6.36 -4.75 -6.34
N VAL A 53 -6.08 -4.08 -7.46
CA VAL A 53 -5.06 -4.52 -8.44
C VAL A 53 -3.67 -4.51 -7.81
N GLY A 54 -3.32 -3.47 -7.05
CA GLY A 54 -2.07 -3.40 -6.32
C GLY A 54 -1.90 -4.54 -5.30
N ALA A 55 -2.96 -4.88 -4.56
CA ALA A 55 -2.93 -6.01 -3.63
C ALA A 55 -2.74 -7.36 -4.34
N ALA A 56 -3.43 -7.58 -5.45
CA ALA A 56 -3.26 -8.78 -6.27
C ALA A 56 -1.82 -8.89 -6.82
N ALA A 57 -1.28 -7.78 -7.34
CA ALA A 57 0.11 -7.72 -7.81
C ALA A 57 1.13 -7.97 -6.70
N ALA A 58 0.88 -7.47 -5.47
CA ALA A 58 1.74 -7.72 -4.32
C ALA A 58 1.76 -9.20 -3.93
N MET A 59 0.60 -9.85 -3.89
CA MET A 59 0.48 -11.27 -3.57
C MET A 59 1.19 -12.15 -4.61
N LEU A 60 0.93 -11.91 -5.91
CA LEU A 60 1.57 -12.66 -6.99
C LEU A 60 3.09 -12.40 -7.05
N GLY A 61 3.51 -11.15 -6.83
CA GLY A 61 4.91 -10.77 -6.80
C GLY A 61 5.66 -11.45 -5.66
N ALA A 62 5.12 -11.37 -4.44
CA ALA A 62 5.73 -11.98 -3.26
C ALA A 62 5.79 -13.51 -3.36
N ALA A 63 4.75 -14.15 -3.88
CA ALA A 63 4.76 -15.59 -4.14
C ALA A 63 5.88 -16.01 -5.10
N ASN A 64 6.07 -15.26 -6.20
CA ASN A 64 7.13 -15.51 -7.18
C ASN A 64 8.54 -15.27 -6.60
N VAL A 65 8.72 -14.21 -5.80
CA VAL A 65 10.00 -13.92 -5.15
C VAL A 65 10.36 -15.03 -4.17
N VAL A 66 9.41 -15.44 -3.32
CA VAL A 66 9.64 -16.50 -2.34
C VAL A 66 9.89 -17.84 -3.01
N GLN A 67 9.08 -18.24 -4.00
CA GLN A 67 9.33 -19.51 -4.72
C GLN A 67 10.69 -19.53 -5.41
N ALA A 68 11.18 -18.39 -5.90
CA ALA A 68 12.46 -18.32 -6.59
C ALA A 68 13.68 -18.24 -5.66
N LEU A 69 13.51 -17.82 -4.40
CA LEU A 69 14.61 -17.54 -3.47
C LEU A 69 14.59 -18.40 -2.20
N TRP A 70 13.51 -19.15 -1.94
CA TRP A 70 13.32 -19.89 -0.69
C TRP A 70 13.49 -21.40 -0.87
N ASN A 71 14.55 -21.94 -0.28
CA ASN A 71 14.78 -23.38 -0.20
C ASN A 71 14.46 -23.99 1.19
N GLY A 72 13.85 -23.20 2.08
CA GLY A 72 13.48 -23.63 3.44
C GLY A 72 12.10 -24.30 3.50
N PRO A 73 11.62 -24.67 4.71
CA PRO A 73 10.32 -25.29 4.88
C PRO A 73 9.19 -24.41 4.32
N LEU A 74 8.25 -25.04 3.58
CA LEU A 74 7.17 -24.37 2.86
C LEU A 74 6.34 -23.40 3.72
N GLY A 75 6.13 -23.73 5.00
CA GLY A 75 5.38 -22.88 5.93
C GLY A 75 6.02 -21.51 6.18
N TYR A 76 7.35 -21.44 6.28
CA TYR A 76 8.06 -20.17 6.48
C TYR A 76 8.08 -19.33 5.20
N GLY A 77 8.19 -19.97 4.03
CA GLY A 77 8.09 -19.27 2.75
C GLY A 77 6.75 -18.55 2.58
N ALA A 78 5.64 -19.24 2.88
CA ALA A 78 4.31 -18.65 2.82
C ALA A 78 4.14 -17.45 3.78
N LEU A 79 4.67 -17.55 4.99
CA LEU A 79 4.67 -16.44 5.96
C LEU A 79 5.44 -15.22 5.45
N ILE A 80 6.62 -15.43 4.88
CA ILE A 80 7.46 -14.34 4.34
C ILE A 80 6.79 -13.71 3.12
N ALA A 81 6.19 -14.51 2.23
CA ALA A 81 5.44 -14.00 1.08
C ALA A 81 4.25 -13.13 1.55
N GLY A 82 3.51 -13.62 2.55
CA GLY A 82 2.39 -12.88 3.15
C GLY A 82 2.84 -11.56 3.77
N ALA A 83 3.93 -11.57 4.54
CA ALA A 83 4.49 -10.37 5.16
C ALA A 83 4.98 -9.35 4.11
N ALA A 84 5.69 -9.81 3.07
CA ALA A 84 6.18 -8.96 1.99
C ALA A 84 5.04 -8.32 1.19
N ALA A 85 4.00 -9.10 0.86
CA ALA A 85 2.81 -8.59 0.18
C ALA A 85 2.05 -7.56 1.04
N ALA A 86 1.87 -7.86 2.34
CA ALA A 86 1.23 -6.95 3.28
C ALA A 86 2.00 -5.63 3.41
N ALA A 87 3.33 -5.69 3.53
CA ALA A 87 4.18 -4.51 3.59
C ALA A 87 4.06 -3.64 2.33
N ALA A 88 4.07 -4.25 1.15
CA ALA A 88 3.93 -3.54 -0.14
C ALA A 88 2.59 -2.79 -0.27
N VAL A 89 1.54 -3.21 0.45
CA VAL A 89 0.23 -2.56 0.44
C VAL A 89 0.09 -1.53 1.57
N ILE A 90 0.53 -1.88 2.79
CA ILE A 90 0.29 -1.08 4.00
C ILE A 90 1.27 0.09 4.09
N VAL A 91 2.56 -0.14 3.83
CA VAL A 91 3.60 0.88 4.03
C VAL A 91 3.37 2.13 3.18
N PRO A 92 3.07 2.03 1.87
CA PRO A 92 2.84 3.22 1.05
C PRO A 92 1.65 4.05 1.54
N ARG A 93 0.59 3.37 1.99
CA ARG A 93 -0.60 4.04 2.53
C ARG A 93 -0.27 4.79 3.83
N LEU A 94 0.44 4.15 4.75
CA LEU A 94 0.83 4.76 6.01
C LEU A 94 1.75 5.96 5.79
N ALA A 95 2.74 5.84 4.90
CA ALA A 95 3.67 6.91 4.58
C ALA A 95 2.94 8.16 4.06
N VAL A 96 2.05 8.00 3.08
CA VAL A 96 1.30 9.13 2.49
C VAL A 96 0.32 9.73 3.50
N ALA A 97 -0.38 8.91 4.28
CA ALA A 97 -1.32 9.39 5.29
C ALA A 97 -0.61 10.13 6.44
N ALA A 98 0.53 9.62 6.91
CA ALA A 98 1.34 10.27 7.94
C ALA A 98 1.86 11.63 7.46
N GLN A 99 2.45 11.68 6.25
CA GLN A 99 2.91 12.93 5.65
C GLN A 99 1.79 13.97 5.52
N HIS A 100 0.59 13.53 5.14
CA HIS A 100 -0.56 14.41 5.03
C HIS A 100 -1.00 14.98 6.39
N ASN A 101 -1.10 14.12 7.41
CA ASN A 101 -1.53 14.53 8.75
C ASN A 101 -0.50 15.46 9.42
N ILE A 102 0.80 15.21 9.22
CA ILE A 102 1.86 16.13 9.67
C ILE A 102 1.68 17.51 9.03
N ALA A 103 1.37 17.57 7.73
CA ALA A 103 1.16 18.84 7.02
C ALA A 103 -0.08 19.59 7.52
N ILE A 104 -1.17 18.88 7.85
CA ILE A 104 -2.38 19.49 8.42
C ILE A 104 -2.08 20.06 9.81
N ASN A 105 -1.46 19.28 10.70
CA ASN A 105 -1.17 19.72 12.07
C ASN A 105 -0.25 20.94 12.10
N ARG A 106 0.74 21.02 11.20
CA ARG A 106 1.61 22.21 11.08
C ARG A 106 0.84 23.46 10.69
N ARG A 107 -0.15 23.36 9.79
CA ARG A 107 -1.00 24.50 9.40
C ARG A 107 -1.94 24.94 10.51
N ALA A 108 -2.42 23.99 11.32
CA ALA A 108 -3.25 24.31 12.48
C ALA A 108 -2.46 25.02 13.59
N ALA A 109 -1.17 24.70 13.75
CA ALA A 109 -0.30 25.34 14.74
C ALA A 109 0.21 26.73 14.34
N SER A 110 0.08 27.12 13.06
CA SER A 110 0.49 28.43 12.55
C SER A 110 -0.63 29.47 12.47
N ASN A 111 -1.86 29.08 12.81
CA ASN A 111 -3.04 29.93 12.87
C ASN A 111 -3.44 30.17 14.33
#